data_AF-A0A963VTN9-F1
#
_entry.id   AF-A0A963VTN9-F1
#
_cell.length_a   1.000
_cell.length_b   1.000
_cell.length_c   1.000
_cell.angle_alpha   90.00
_cell.angle_beta   90.00
_cell.angle_gamma   90.00
#
_symmetry.space_group_name_H-M   'P 1'
#
loop_
_entity.id
_entity.type
_entity.pdbx_description
1 polymer ?
#
loop_
_entity_poly.entity_id
_entity_poly.type
_entity_poly.pdbx_seq_one_letter_code
_entity_poly.pdbx_strand_id
1 'polypeptide(L)' 'MTITTRITQLLGIEHPVVQGGMMWVGRAELAAAVSNAG' A
#
# COMPACT_ATOMS: atom_id res chain seq x y z
N MET A 1 11.75 -0.39 -10.97
CA MET A 1 12.35 -1.68 -10.57
C MET A 1 11.64 -2.12 -9.31
N THR A 2 10.90 -3.21 -9.37
CA THR A 2 10.00 -3.64 -8.29
C THR A 2 10.77 -4.46 -7.25
N ILE A 3 10.70 -4.08 -5.97
CA ILE A 3 11.40 -4.78 -4.89
C ILE A 3 10.50 -5.91 -4.37
N THR A 4 10.86 -7.16 -4.64
CA THR A 4 10.11 -8.32 -4.12
C THR A 4 10.60 -8.70 -2.73
N THR A 5 9.65 -8.85 -1.80
CA THR A 5 9.88 -9.26 -0.41
C THR A 5 8.82 -10.27 0.03
N ARG A 6 8.95 -10.81 1.24
CA ARG A 6 7.89 -11.67 1.82
C ARG A 6 6.55 -10.96 1.92
N ILE A 7 6.53 -9.64 2.16
CA ILE A 7 5.28 -8.89 2.34
C ILE A 7 4.56 -8.66 1.00
N THR A 8 5.30 -8.38 -0.09
CA THR A 8 4.70 -8.25 -1.43
C THR A 8 4.06 -9.55 -1.89
N GLN A 9 4.70 -10.69 -1.61
CA GLN A 9 4.17 -12.02 -1.93
C GLN A 9 2.94 -12.38 -1.07
N LEU A 10 2.96 -12.03 0.20
CA LEU A 10 1.87 -12.32 1.12
C LEU A 10 0.60 -11.51 0.81
N LEU A 11 0.76 -10.23 0.44
CA LEU A 11 -0.35 -9.30 0.24
C LEU A 11 -0.74 -9.10 -1.23
N GLY A 12 0.09 -9.56 -2.17
CA GLY A 12 -0.15 -9.38 -3.61
C GLY A 12 -0.02 -7.92 -4.08
N ILE A 13 0.87 -7.15 -3.47
CA ILE A 13 1.12 -5.73 -3.77
C ILE A 13 2.43 -5.56 -4.56
N GLU A 14 2.54 -4.50 -5.35
CA GLU A 14 3.71 -4.23 -6.19
C GLU A 14 4.88 -3.74 -5.34
N HIS A 15 4.62 -2.90 -4.34
CA HIS A 15 5.65 -2.30 -3.51
C HIS A 15 5.64 -2.86 -2.09
N PRO A 16 6.81 -3.04 -1.43
CA PRO A 16 6.86 -3.47 -0.03
C PRO A 16 6.53 -2.31 0.93
N VAL A 17 5.45 -1.56 0.63
CA VAL A 17 5.02 -0.36 1.33
C VAL A 17 3.55 -0.53 1.69
N VAL A 18 3.19 -0.18 2.93
CA VAL A 18 1.80 -0.22 3.42
C VAL A 18 1.47 1.12 4.03
N GLN A 19 0.32 1.71 3.66
CA GLN A 19 -0.19 2.89 4.34
C GLN A 19 -0.66 2.50 5.74
N GLY A 20 0.08 2.94 6.77
CA GLY A 20 -0.31 2.73 8.17
C GLY A 20 -1.58 3.51 8.51
N GLY A 21 -2.40 3.00 9.44
CA GLY A 21 -3.68 3.63 9.80
C GLY A 21 -3.53 5.08 10.29
N MET A 22 -4.36 5.97 9.77
CA MET A 22 -4.34 7.39 10.10
C MET A 22 -5.73 7.90 10.48
N MET A 23 -5.92 8.24 11.76
CA MET A 23 -7.18 8.79 12.25
C MET A 23 -7.51 10.10 11.52
N TRP A 24 -8.78 10.29 11.16
CA TRP A 24 -9.34 11.46 10.45
C TRP A 24 -8.94 11.65 8.97
N VAL A 25 -7.74 11.21 8.57
CA VAL A 25 -7.19 11.42 7.22
C VAL A 25 -7.15 10.15 6.35
N GLY A 26 -7.25 8.96 6.94
CA GLY A 26 -7.34 7.67 6.22
C GLY A 26 -8.68 7.44 5.53
N ARG A 27 -9.09 8.39 4.67
CA ARG A 27 -10.34 8.34 3.90
C ARG A 27 -10.16 7.54 2.60
N ALA A 28 -11.26 7.32 1.90
CA ALA A 28 -11.30 6.50 0.68
C ALA A 28 -10.32 7.00 -0.39
N GLU A 29 -10.18 8.31 -0.55
CA GLU A 29 -9.32 8.93 -1.55
C GLU A 29 -7.84 8.63 -1.30
N LEU A 30 -7.43 8.64 -0.03
CA LEU A 30 -6.05 8.37 0.35
C LEU A 30 -5.71 6.88 0.20
N ALA A 31 -6.61 5.99 0.64
CA ALA A 31 -6.43 4.56 0.46
C ALA A 31 -6.37 4.19 -1.03
N ALA A 32 -7.28 4.73 -1.84
CA ALA A 32 -7.30 4.50 -3.29
C ALA A 32 -6.04 5.04 -3.98
N ALA A 33 -5.58 6.23 -3.61
CA ALA A 33 -4.36 6.81 -4.18
C ALA A 33 -3.12 5.95 -3.90
N VAL A 34 -2.99 5.40 -2.69
CA VAL A 34 -1.88 4.50 -2.34
C VAL A 34 -2.00 3.18 -3.09
N SER A 35 -3.17 2.53 -3.09
CA SER A 35 -3.34 1.24 -3.78
C SER A 35 -3.15 1.34 -5.31
N ASN A 36 -3.51 2.46 -5.92
CA ASN A 36 -3.26 2.71 -7.34
C ASN A 36 -1.78 2.99 -7.65
N ALA A 37 -0.97 3.32 -6.64
CA ALA A 37 0.46 3.56 -6.78
C ALA A 37 1.31 2.28 -6.64
N GLY A 38 0.70 1.13 -6.32
CA GLY A 38 1.36 -0.19 -6.20
C GLY A 38 1.26 -0.80 -4.81
#